data_AF-A0A1M6CLM0-F1
#
_entry.id   AF-A0A1M6CLM0-F1
#
_cell.length_a   1.000
_cell.length_b   1.000
_cell.length_c   1.000
_cell.angle_alpha   90.00
_cell.angle_beta   90.00
_cell.angle_gamma   90.00
#
_symmetry.space_group_name_H-M   'P 1'
#
loop_
_entity.id
_entity.type
_entity.pdbx_description
1 polymer ?
#
loop_
_entity_poly.entity_id
_entity_poly.type
_entity_poly.pdbx_seq_one_letter_code
_entity_poly.pdbx_strand_id
1 'polypeptide(L)' 'MFYIALGAWLAGVVVSWINHNRKLPISIFAVGSLVLALQFTVGLGFLSVAVLAILAAIIWIANKLDMA' A
#
# COMPACT_ATOMS: atom_id res chain seq x y z
N MET A 1 9.52 9.64 -7.04
CA MET A 1 8.48 9.67 -5.99
C MET A 1 7.48 8.53 -6.13
N PHE A 2 6.86 8.33 -7.30
CA PHE A 2 5.92 7.20 -7.53
C PHE A 2 6.50 5.82 -7.16
N TYR A 3 7.68 5.47 -7.68
CA TYR A 3 8.32 4.18 -7.36
C TYR A 3 8.68 4.01 -5.87
N ILE A 4 8.93 5.12 -5.15
CA ILE A 4 9.19 5.08 -3.71
C ILE A 4 7.90 4.75 -2.97
N ALA A 5 6.78 5.41 -3.31
CA ALA A 5 5.47 5.13 -2.73
C ALA A 5 5.00 3.71 -3.05
N LEU A 6 5.19 3.26 -4.28
CA LEU A 6 4.91 1.89 -4.73
C LEU A 6 5.70 0.86 -3.90
N GLY A 7 7.02 1.06 -3.79
CA GLY A 7 7.89 0.17 -3.03
C GLY A 7 7.55 0.13 -1.55
N ALA A 8 7.31 1.29 -0.93
CA ALA A 8 6.95 1.38 0.49
C ALA A 8 5.61 0.70 0.80
N TRP A 9 4.63 0.83 -0.10
CA TRP A 9 3.33 0.15 0.01
C TRP A 9 3.47 -1.37 -0.16
N LEU A 10 4.13 -1.83 -1.23
CA LEU A 10 4.34 -3.26 -1.50
C LEU A 10 5.13 -3.94 -0.37
N ALA A 11 6.23 -3.33 0.06
CA ALA A 11 7.03 -3.85 1.16
C ALA A 11 6.21 -3.96 2.45
N GLY A 12 5.38 -2.94 2.75
CA GLY A 12 4.47 -2.98 3.90
C GLY A 12 3.50 -4.16 3.85
N VAL A 13 2.90 -4.43 2.68
CA VAL A 13 2.00 -5.58 2.48
C VAL A 13 2.71 -6.91 2.70
N VAL A 14 3.90 -7.07 2.13
CA VAL A 14 4.70 -8.29 2.27
C VAL A 14 5.09 -8.52 3.73
N VAL A 15 5.54 -7.48 4.44
CA VAL A 15 5.87 -7.55 5.87
C VAL A 15 4.64 -7.97 6.68
N SER A 16 3.45 -7.41 6.41
CA SER A 16 2.25 -7.80 7.14
C SER A 16 1.89 -9.27 6.97
N TRP A 17 2.08 -9.82 5.76
CA TRP A 17 1.85 -11.24 5.51
C TRP A 17 2.85 -12.14 6.25
N ILE A 18 4.11 -11.72 6.34
CA ILE A 18 5.13 -12.40 7.15
C ILE A 18 4.72 -12.39 8.64
N ASN A 19 4.16 -11.28 9.12
CA ASN A 19 3.65 -11.15 10.50
C ASN A 19 2.29 -11.83 10.74
N HIS A 20 1.78 -12.61 9.77
CA HIS A 20 0.49 -13.30 9.84
C HIS A 20 -0.75 -12.40 10.06
N ASN A 21 -0.63 -11.08 9.90
CA ASN A 21 -1.81 -10.23 9.79
C ASN A 21 -2.40 -10.40 8.38
N ARG A 22 -3.70 -10.70 8.29
CA ARG A 22 -4.35 -11.07 7.01
C ARG A 22 -5.44 -10.11 6.55
N LYS A 23 -6.23 -9.54 7.46
CA LYS A 23 -7.45 -8.82 7.05
C LYS A 23 -7.14 -7.42 6.48
N LEU A 24 -6.34 -6.63 7.20
CA LEU A 24 -5.96 -5.28 6.78
C LEU A 24 -5.01 -5.27 5.55
N PRO A 25 -3.99 -6.14 5.46
CA PRO A 25 -3.06 -6.11 4.34
C PRO A 25 -3.73 -6.49 3.02
N ILE A 26 -4.71 -7.39 3.04
CA ILE A 26 -5.47 -7.79 1.84
C ILE A 26 -6.32 -6.62 1.32
N SER A 27 -7.00 -5.86 2.19
CA SER A 27 -7.79 -4.70 1.75
C SER A 27 -6.88 -3.59 1.21
N ILE A 28 -5.76 -3.31 1.89
CA ILE A 28 -4.76 -2.34 1.42
C ILE A 28 -4.14 -2.76 0.09
N PHE A 29 -3.87 -4.06 -0.08
CA PHE A 29 -3.36 -4.62 -1.33
C PHE A 29 -4.38 -4.46 -2.48
N ALA A 30 -5.65 -4.74 -2.23
CA ALA A 30 -6.71 -4.60 -3.23
C ALA A 30 -6.87 -3.13 -3.68
N VAL A 31 -6.91 -2.19 -2.73
CA VAL A 31 -7.07 -0.76 -3.05
C VAL A 31 -5.85 -0.24 -3.81
N GLY A 32 -4.62 -0.54 -3.37
CA GLY A 32 -3.42 -0.10 -4.07
C GLY A 32 -3.30 -0.72 -5.48
N SER A 33 -3.72 -1.98 -5.65
CA SER A 33 -3.77 -2.62 -6.97
C SER A 33 -4.77 -1.93 -7.91
N LEU A 34 -5.93 -1.51 -7.41
CA LEU A 34 -6.93 -0.74 -8.16
C LEU A 34 -6.38 0.62 -8.58
N VAL A 35 -5.66 1.32 -7.69
CA VAL A 35 -5.01 2.60 -7.99
C VAL A 35 -3.95 2.44 -9.08
N LEU A 36 -3.17 1.34 -9.05
CA LEU A 36 -2.21 1.04 -10.11
C LEU A 36 -2.89 0.76 -11.44
N ALA A 37 -3.96 -0.04 -11.44
CA ALA A 37 -4.74 -0.30 -12.64
C ALA A 37 -5.25 1.02 -13.26
N LEU A 38 -5.82 1.91 -12.45
CA LEU A 38 -6.28 3.23 -12.91
C LEU A 38 -5.13 4.13 -13.39
N GLN A 39 -3.99 4.11 -12.71
CA GLN A 39 -2.81 4.88 -13.11
C GLN A 39 -2.29 4.46 -14.49
N PHE A 40 -2.27 3.15 -14.78
CA PHE A 40 -1.77 2.64 -16.07
C PHE A 40 -2.81 2.63 -17.20
N THR A 41 -4.11 2.74 -16.88
CA THR A 41 -5.19 2.76 -17.89
C THR A 41 -5.65 4.19 -18.23
N VAL A 42 -5.83 5.04 -17.22
CA VAL A 42 -6.41 6.38 -17.38
C VAL A 42 -5.38 7.49 -17.14
N GLY A 43 -4.31 7.22 -16.36
CA GLY A 43 -3.26 8.20 -16.10
C GLY A 43 -3.61 9.20 -15.00
N LEU A 44 -3.74 8.74 -13.76
CA LEU A 44 -4.07 9.58 -12.59
C LEU A 44 -2.97 10.56 -12.13
N GLY A 45 -1.77 10.45 -12.70
CA GLY A 45 -0.62 11.31 -12.37
C GLY A 45 -0.28 11.30 -10.88
N PHE A 46 -0.19 12.49 -10.28
CA PHE A 46 0.20 12.67 -8.87
C PHE A 46 -0.80 12.09 -7.86
N LEU A 47 -2.08 11.93 -8.22
CA LEU A 47 -3.07 11.37 -7.30
C LEU A 47 -2.74 9.92 -6.92
N SER A 48 -2.19 9.14 -7.85
CA SER A 48 -1.76 7.76 -7.56
C SER A 48 -0.65 7.71 -6.50
N VAL A 49 0.28 8.66 -6.55
CA VAL A 49 1.37 8.79 -5.58
C VAL A 49 0.81 9.09 -4.19
N ALA A 50 -0.13 10.04 -4.09
CA ALA A 50 -0.73 10.43 -2.83
C ALA A 50 -1.49 9.26 -2.18
N VAL A 51 -2.31 8.55 -2.96
CA VAL A 51 -3.06 7.40 -2.44
C VAL A 51 -2.13 6.27 -2.01
N LEU A 52 -1.12 5.92 -2.81
CA LEU A 52 -0.14 4.89 -2.45
C LEU A 52 0.65 5.26 -1.18
N ALA A 53 1.00 6.54 -1.02
CA ALA A 53 1.70 7.01 0.17
C ALA A 53 0.82 6.92 1.43
N ILE A 54 -0.47 7.25 1.34
CA ILE A 54 -1.42 7.10 2.45
C ILE A 54 -1.58 5.61 2.80
N LEU A 55 -1.77 4.74 1.81
CA LEU A 55 -1.88 3.30 2.03
C LEU A 55 -0.60 2.72 2.66
N ALA A 56 0.58 3.18 2.22
CA ALA A 56 1.84 2.83 2.84
C ALA A 56 1.88 3.27 4.31
N ALA A 57 1.53 4.52 4.63
CA ALA A 57 1.52 4.99 6.02
C ALA A 57 0.59 4.15 6.91
N ILE A 58 -0.62 3.84 6.44
CA ILE A 58 -1.59 3.01 7.17
C ILE A 58 -1.02 1.62 7.46
N ILE A 59 -0.44 0.95 6.47
CA ILE A 59 0.06 -0.42 6.66
C ILE A 59 1.28 -0.47 7.59
N TRP A 60 2.15 0.54 7.55
CA TRP A 60 3.30 0.61 8.46
C TRP A 60 2.89 0.91 9.90
N ILE A 61 1.89 1.77 10.11
CA ILE A 61 1.31 2.00 11.44
C ILE A 61 0.69 0.71 11.96
N ALA A 62 -0.13 0.03 11.15
CA ALA A 62 -0.75 -1.22 11.54
C ALA A 62 0.27 -2.31 11.87
N ASN A 63 1.28 -2.49 11.03
CA ASN A 63 2.37 -3.43 11.29
C ASN A 63 3.08 -3.15 12.61
N LYS A 64 3.29 -1.87 12.95
CA LYS A 64 3.92 -1.50 14.22
C LYS A 64 3.01 -1.79 15.42
N LEU A 65 1.70 -1.55 15.29
CA LEU A 65 0.74 -1.80 16.36
C LEU A 65 0.52 -3.30 16.61
N ASP A 66 0.55 -4.12 15.57
CA ASP A 66 0.42 -5.58 15.73
C ASP A 66 1.68 -6.24 16.31
N MET A 67 2.84 -5.57 16.20
CA MET A 67 4.11 -6.05 16.77
C MET A 67 4.37 -5.55 18.21
N ALA A 68 3.48 -4.72 18.77
CA ALA A 68 3.59 -4.17 20.13
C ALA A 68 2.79 -4.99 21.14
#